data_AF-A0A0A7A1A1-F1
#
_entry.id   AF-A0A0A7A1A1-F1
#
_cell.length_a   1.000
_cell.length_b   1.000
_cell.length_c   1.000
_cell.angle_alpha   90.00
_cell.angle_beta   90.00
_cell.angle_gamma   90.00
#
_symmetry.space_group_name_H-M   'P 1'
#
loop_
_entity.id
_entity.type
_entity.pdbx_description
1 polymer ?
#
loop_
_entity_poly.entity_id
_entity_poly.type
_entity_poly.pdbx_seq_one_letter_code
_entity_poly.pdbx_strand_id
1 'polypeptide(L)'
;MPLMASLIQVRDLLALRGRMEAAQISQTLNTPQPMINAMLQQLESMGKAVRIQEEPDGCLSGSCKSCPEGKACLREWWALR
;
A
#
# COMPACT_ATOMS: atom_id res chain seq x y z
N MET A 1 -14.82 19.87 -1.48
CA MET A 1 -15.53 18.78 -0.74
C MET A 1 -14.55 17.62 -0.66
N PRO A 2 -13.87 17.37 0.48
CA PRO A 2 -12.96 16.24 0.56
C PRO A 2 -13.81 14.96 0.53
N LEU A 3 -13.59 14.11 -0.49
CA LEU A 3 -14.12 12.75 -0.47
C LEU A 3 -13.50 12.06 0.74
N MET A 4 -14.32 11.71 1.72
CA MET A 4 -13.89 10.76 2.75
C MET A 4 -13.52 9.47 2.03
N ALA A 5 -12.26 9.07 2.08
CA ALA A 5 -11.90 7.73 1.65
C ALA A 5 -12.78 6.74 2.41
N SER A 6 -13.35 5.80 1.67
CA SER A 6 -14.12 4.70 2.21
C SER A 6 -13.38 3.40 1.95
N LEU A 7 -13.69 2.37 2.74
CA LEU A 7 -13.19 1.01 2.53
C LEU A 7 -13.45 0.52 1.09
N ILE A 8 -14.55 0.97 0.48
CA ILE A 8 -14.89 0.68 -0.91
C ILE A 8 -13.87 1.30 -1.86
N GLN A 9 -13.45 2.54 -1.64
CA GLN A 9 -12.44 3.21 -2.47
C GLN A 9 -11.08 2.54 -2.38
N VAL A 10 -10.66 2.14 -1.18
CA VAL A 10 -9.40 1.38 -1.00
C VAL A 10 -9.46 0.05 -1.76
N ARG A 11 -10.56 -0.69 -1.61
CA ARG A 11 -10.78 -1.94 -2.35
C ARG A 11 -10.79 -1.71 -3.86
N ASP A 12 -11.50 -0.69 -4.34
CA ASP A 12 -11.62 -0.39 -5.76
C ASP A 12 -10.26 -0.02 -6.38
N LEU A 13 -9.47 0.80 -5.68
CA LEU A 13 -8.09 1.10 -6.08
C LEU A 13 -7.21 -0.14 -6.18
N LEU A 14 -7.30 -1.03 -5.19
CA LEU A 14 -6.59 -2.31 -5.22
C LEU A 14 -7.09 -3.21 -6.36
N ALA A 15 -8.40 -3.23 -6.64
CA ALA A 15 -8.95 -3.99 -7.76
C ALA A 15 -8.47 -3.44 -9.12
N LEU A 16 -8.39 -2.11 -9.26
CA LEU A 16 -7.97 -1.44 -10.49
C LEU A 16 -6.46 -1.56 -10.76
N ARG A 17 -5.63 -1.47 -9.71
CA ARG A 17 -4.16 -1.55 -9.86
C ARG A 17 -3.57 -2.93 -9.55
N GLY A 18 -4.37 -3.85 -9.03
CA GLY A 18 -3.97 -5.18 -8.58
C GLY A 18 -3.26 -5.17 -7.22
N ARG A 19 -2.10 -4.52 -7.15
CA ARG A 19 -1.32 -4.39 -5.91
C ARG A 19 -0.84 -2.96 -5.70
N MET A 20 -0.91 -2.45 -4.48
CA MET A 20 -0.44 -1.11 -4.13
C MET A 20 0.13 -1.04 -2.72
N GLU A 21 1.06 -0.12 -2.51
CA GLU A 21 1.58 0.21 -1.18
C GLU A 21 0.59 1.11 -0.42
N ALA A 22 0.53 0.97 0.91
CA ALA A 22 -0.34 1.80 1.75
C ALA A 22 -0.06 3.31 1.59
N ALA A 23 1.21 3.69 1.39
CA ALA A 23 1.61 5.07 1.12
C ALA A 23 1.07 5.60 -0.22
N GLN A 24 1.09 4.78 -1.27
CA GLN A 24 0.55 5.14 -2.60
C GLN A 24 -0.97 5.32 -2.54
N ILE A 25 -1.67 4.44 -1.82
CA ILE A 25 -3.11 4.54 -1.60
C ILE A 25 -3.44 5.82 -0.81
N SER A 26 -2.68 6.09 0.25
CA SER A 26 -2.80 7.31 1.07
C SER A 26 -2.67 8.58 0.23
N GLN A 27 -1.66 8.66 -0.64
CA GLN A 27 -1.47 9.80 -1.54
C GLN A 27 -2.60 9.92 -2.57
N THR A 28 -3.02 8.79 -3.16
CA THR A 28 -4.07 8.76 -4.20
C THR A 28 -5.43 9.17 -3.64
N LEU A 29 -5.77 8.71 -2.44
CA LEU A 29 -7.02 9.02 -1.76
C LEU A 29 -6.95 10.27 -0.89
N ASN A 30 -5.82 10.98 -0.89
CA ASN A 30 -5.56 12.13 -0.03
C ASN A 30 -5.96 11.88 1.44
N THR A 31 -5.68 10.67 1.92
CA THR A 31 -6.15 10.17 3.21
C THR A 31 -4.94 9.82 4.07
N PRO A 32 -4.93 10.16 5.37
CA PRO A 32 -3.78 9.87 6.22
C PRO A 32 -3.47 8.38 6.25
N GLN A 33 -2.19 8.05 6.10
CA GLN A 33 -1.66 6.70 6.11
C GLN A 33 -2.15 5.83 7.29
N PRO A 34 -2.26 6.30 8.54
CA PRO A 34 -2.81 5.49 9.63
C PRO A 34 -4.27 5.06 9.38
N MET A 35 -5.08 5.89 8.72
CA MET A 35 -6.46 5.54 8.37
C MET A 35 -6.51 4.49 7.25
N ILE A 36 -5.63 4.63 6.24
CA ILE A 36 -5.48 3.61 5.19
C ILE A 36 -5.02 2.27 5.78
N ASN A 37 -4.05 2.28 6.68
CA ASN A 37 -3.61 1.05 7.36
C ASN A 37 -4.75 0.39 8.15
N ALA A 38 -5.53 1.16 8.90
CA ALA A 38 -6.69 0.62 9.61
C ALA A 38 -7.72 0.01 8.64
N MET A 39 -7.96 0.65 7.49
CA MET A 39 -8.86 0.14 6.45
C MET A 39 -8.35 -1.15 5.81
N LEU A 40 -7.05 -1.23 5.50
CA LEU A 40 -6.40 -2.40 4.93
C LEU A 40 -6.41 -3.58 5.92
N GLN A 41 -6.10 -3.32 7.20
CA GLN A 41 -6.22 -4.31 8.28
C GLN A 41 -7.65 -4.82 8.43
N GLN A 42 -8.65 -3.95 8.27
CA GLN A 42 -10.04 -4.37 8.30
C GLN A 42 -10.37 -5.28 7.09
N LEU A 43 -9.91 -4.92 5.89
CA LEU A 43 -10.08 -5.76 4.68
C LEU A 43 -9.37 -7.12 4.84
N GLU A 44 -8.20 -7.16 5.46
CA GLU A 44 -7.48 -8.38 5.78
C GLU A 44 -8.24 -9.24 6.80
N SER A 45 -8.76 -8.62 7.86
CA SER A 45 -9.59 -9.31 8.87
C SER A 45 -10.87 -9.89 8.26
N MET A 46 -11.42 -9.24 7.23
CA MET A 46 -12.55 -9.75 6.45
C MET A 46 -12.15 -10.80 5.40
N GLY A 47 -10.85 -11.10 5.25
CA GLY A 47 -10.32 -12.01 4.24
C GLY A 47 -10.39 -11.49 2.80
N LYS A 48 -10.57 -10.18 2.60
CA LYS A 48 -10.69 -9.52 1.29
C LYS A 48 -9.39 -8.96 0.75
N ALA A 49 -8.43 -8.68 1.62
CA ALA A 49 -7.10 -8.20 1.24
C ALA A 49 -6.03 -9.05 1.92
N VAL A 50 -4.84 -9.04 1.36
CA VAL A 50 -3.66 -9.72 1.88
C VAL A 50 -2.49 -8.74 1.89
N ARG A 51 -1.78 -8.70 3.02
CA ARG A 51 -0.49 -8.02 3.10
C ARG A 51 0.61 -8.92 2.56
N ILE A 52 1.32 -8.42 1.56
CA ILE A 52 2.48 -9.03 0.94
C ILE A 52 3.69 -8.21 1.40
N GLN A 53 4.51 -8.78 2.28
CA GLN A 53 5.79 -8.20 2.61
C GLN A 53 6.79 -8.64 1.55
N GLU A 54 7.23 -7.70 0.70
CA GLU A 54 8.33 -7.98 -0.23
C GLU A 54 9.64 -7.71 0.51
N GLU A 55 10.41 -8.77 0.71
CA GLU A 55 11.76 -8.67 1.24
C GLU A 55 12.64 -7.93 0.21
N PRO A 56 13.61 -7.11 0.66
CA PRO A 56 14.45 -6.29 -0.22
C PRO A 56 15.51 -7.10 -1.00
N ASP A 57 15.21 -8.35 -1.36
CA ASP A 57 16.13 -9.28 -2.04
C ASP A 57 16.65 -8.71 -3.38
N GLY A 58 15.94 -7.73 -3.96
CA GLY A 58 16.32 -7.04 -5.19
C GLY A 58 17.34 -5.90 -5.07
N CYS A 59 17.77 -5.49 -3.87
CA CYS A 59 18.75 -4.39 -3.71
C CYS A 59 20.21 -4.90 -3.62
N LEU A 60 20.55 -5.97 -4.33
CA LEU A 60 21.91 -6.55 -4.37
C LEU A 60 22.87 -5.83 -5.34
N SER A 61 22.40 -4.82 -6.05
CA SER A 61 23.27 -3.93 -6.83
C SER A 61 22.93 -2.50 -6.44
N GLY A 62 23.85 -1.81 -5.76
CA GLY A 62 23.73 -0.43 -5.27
C GLY A 62 23.58 0.61 -6.38
N SER A 63 22.53 0.48 -7.19
CA SER A 63 22.20 1.32 -8.35
C SER A 63 20.73 1.74 -8.34
N CYS A 64 20.04 1.73 -7.19
CA CYS A 64 18.73 2.38 -7.09
C CYS A 64 18.90 3.91 -7.18
N LYS A 65 18.96 4.43 -8.40
CA LYS A 65 19.18 5.85 -8.72
C LYS A 65 17.99 6.76 -8.33
N SER A 66 16.89 6.17 -7.85
CA SER A 66 15.67 6.87 -7.41
C SER A 66 15.19 6.46 -6.01
N CYS A 67 16.05 5.90 -5.17
CA CYS A 67 15.74 5.68 -3.76
C CYS A 67 16.32 6.84 -2.93
N PRO A 68 15.58 7.96 -2.72
CA PRO A 68 16.02 8.99 -1.80
C PRO A 68 16.04 8.38 -0.39
N GLU A 69 17.22 8.40 0.23
CA GLU A 69 17.48 8.04 1.63
C GLU A 69 17.26 6.57 2.00
N GLY A 70 18.23 5.71 1.67
CA GLY A 70 18.99 4.86 2.61
C GLY A 70 18.29 4.06 3.73
N LYS A 71 16.97 3.94 3.74
CA LYS A 71 16.20 3.19 4.73
C LYS A 71 15.25 2.28 3.99
N ALA A 72 15.70 1.02 3.88
CA ALA A 72 14.86 -0.15 3.71
C ALA A 72 13.87 -0.09 2.53
N CYS A 73 14.21 -0.76 1.43
CA CYS A 73 13.22 -1.23 0.45
C CYS A 73 12.30 -2.33 1.04
N LEU A 74 11.90 -2.21 2.31
CA LEU A 74 10.85 -3.01 2.91
C LEU A 74 9.53 -2.43 2.41
N ARG A 75 9.07 -2.95 1.27
CA ARG A 75 7.82 -2.51 0.66
C ARG A 75 6.70 -3.42 1.12
N GLU A 76 5.78 -2.83 1.88
CA GLU A 76 4.53 -3.47 2.25
C GLU A 76 3.52 -3.27 1.13
N TRP A 77 3.28 -4.34 0.39
CA TRP A 77 2.29 -4.39 -0.67
C TRP A 77 0.98 -4.92 -0.14
N TRP A 78 -0.11 -4.36 -0.65
CA TRP A 78 -1.45 -4.85 -0.40
C TRP A 78 -2.09 -5.25 -1.72
N ALA A 79 -2.76 -6.39 -1.72
CA ALA A 79 -3.53 -6.89 -2.85
C ALA A 79 -4.87 -7.41 -2.35
N LEU A 80 -5.86 -7.49 -3.24
CA LEU A 80 -7.09 -8.23 -2.95
C LEU A 80 -6.81 -9.73 -2.96
N ARG A 81 -7.54 -10.46 -2.11
CA ARG A 81 -7.53 -11.92 -2.09
C ARG A 81 -8.41 -12.50 -3.19
#